data_AF-A0A8X8CX32-F1
#
_entry.id   AF-A0A8X8CX32-F1
#
_cell.length_a   1.000
_cell.length_b   1.000
_cell.length_c   1.000
_cell.angle_alpha   90.00
_cell.angle_beta   90.00
_cell.angle_gamma   90.00
#
_symmetry.space_group_name_H-M   'P 1'
#
loop_
_entity.id
_entity.type
_entity.pdbx_description
1 polymer ?
#
loop_
_entity_poly.entity_id
_entity_poly.type
_entity_poly.pdbx_seq_one_letter_code
_entity_poly.pdbx_strand_id
1 'polypeptide(L)'
;MLTLKPLPANTKPSFLHSLTPFRPKTQTLTKPFKPHSYPAIQSVLQWNRKPELAGETPRVVVITSGKGGVGKTTTTANVGLSLARLGFSVVSVDADVGLRNLDLLLGLENRVNYTLVEVMNGDCRLDQALVRDKRWSNFELLCISKPRSKLPLGFGGKALVWLVESLKSRQEGCPHFILIDCPAGIDAGFITAITPANEAVLVTTPDITSLRDADRVVGLLECDGIRDIKMIVNRVRTDMIKGEDMMSVLDVQEMLGLALLGVIPEDTEVIRSTNRGYPLVLNKPPTLAGLAFEQAAWRLVEQDSMKAVMVEEEPKKRGWLEIKEGNDGVASCVVSSNLSSNYEPLKLMNTLMNTLPFYANEAFEKIAIWKAANMPIQYRRIKCRRDGGIRFAISGSGIFLSVLISNVAGAGDVTAVKIKGSRTGWLDMGRNWGQNWHVNANLQNQALSFEVTSSERMTVISYNVAPKDWRFGQAFEGKQFET
;
A
#
# COMPACT_ATOMS: atom_id res chain seq x y z
N MET A 1 -9.00 61.89 53.37
CA MET A 1 -10.26 62.51 52.88
C MET A 1 -10.00 64.00 52.84
N LEU A 2 -9.75 64.58 51.66
CA LEU A 2 -9.75 66.02 51.40
C LEU A 2 -9.46 66.21 49.90
N THR A 3 -10.52 66.51 49.16
CA THR A 3 -10.49 67.10 47.83
C THR A 3 -9.93 68.52 47.90
N LEU A 4 -9.36 69.01 46.80
CA LEU A 4 -9.51 70.39 46.29
C LEU A 4 -8.85 70.52 44.90
N LYS A 5 -9.63 71.00 43.92
CA LYS A 5 -9.22 71.64 42.64
C LYS A 5 -8.65 73.05 42.95
N PRO A 6 -7.91 73.79 42.06
CA PRO A 6 -8.26 74.01 40.63
C PRO A 6 -7.10 74.34 39.62
N LEU A 7 -7.56 74.59 38.37
CA LEU A 7 -7.01 75.09 37.07
C LEU A 7 -5.93 76.21 37.06
N PRO A 8 -5.50 76.77 35.89
CA PRO A 8 -4.96 76.22 34.63
C PRO A 8 -3.67 76.97 34.16
N ALA A 9 -3.03 76.61 33.03
CA ALA A 9 -1.95 77.44 32.46
C ALA A 9 -1.89 77.44 30.91
N ASN A 10 -1.53 78.61 30.38
CA ASN A 10 -1.64 79.08 29.01
C ASN A 10 -0.24 79.21 28.36
N THR A 11 -0.17 78.98 27.04
CA THR A 11 0.72 79.59 26.01
C THR A 11 2.27 79.59 26.10
N LYS A 12 2.90 78.76 25.22
CA LYS A 12 3.95 78.97 24.15
C LYS A 12 4.76 80.30 24.05
N PRO A 13 5.89 80.42 23.26
CA PRO A 13 6.71 79.45 22.45
C PRO A 13 8.28 79.65 22.46
N SER A 14 9.01 78.84 21.64
CA SER A 14 10.34 79.02 20.93
C SER A 14 11.46 78.00 21.26
N PHE A 15 11.71 76.96 20.44
CA PHE A 15 12.75 76.79 19.36
C PHE A 15 14.21 76.79 19.88
N LEU A 16 15.07 75.74 19.77
CA LEU A 16 15.57 75.01 18.58
C LEU A 16 16.18 73.59 18.87
N HIS A 17 15.95 72.67 17.90
CA HIS A 17 16.72 71.50 17.42
C HIS A 17 17.13 70.27 18.28
N SER A 18 16.69 69.06 17.88
CA SER A 18 17.53 68.10 17.10
C SER A 18 16.76 66.86 16.57
N LEU A 19 17.14 66.45 15.35
CA LEU A 19 17.07 65.11 14.70
C LEU A 19 15.69 64.53 14.25
N THR A 20 15.48 64.54 12.93
CA THR A 20 14.40 63.84 12.21
C THR A 20 14.82 62.46 11.71
N PRO A 21 13.96 61.43 11.81
CA PRO A 21 13.92 60.33 10.86
C PRO A 21 12.74 60.45 9.88
N PHE A 22 13.07 60.09 8.64
CA PHE A 22 12.28 60.07 7.42
C PHE A 22 10.96 59.26 7.48
N ARG A 23 9.93 59.79 6.83
CA ARG A 23 8.68 59.10 6.44
C ARG A 23 8.62 59.00 4.91
N PRO A 24 8.45 57.82 4.31
CA PRO A 24 7.96 57.72 2.94
C PRO A 24 6.43 57.54 2.92
N LYS A 25 5.84 58.20 1.93
CA LYS A 25 4.42 58.49 1.72
C LYS A 25 3.63 57.26 1.25
N THR A 26 2.38 57.19 1.72
CA THR A 26 1.33 56.31 1.22
C THR A 26 1.13 56.54 -0.29
N GLN A 27 1.39 55.51 -1.10
CA GLN A 27 0.92 55.45 -2.49
C GLN A 27 -0.18 54.39 -2.60
N THR A 28 -1.23 54.81 -3.29
CA THR A 28 -2.51 54.15 -3.57
C THR A 28 -2.38 52.70 -4.06
N LEU A 29 -3.13 51.81 -3.42
CA LEU A 29 -3.38 50.44 -3.85
C LEU A 29 -3.89 50.41 -5.30
N THR A 30 -3.06 49.90 -6.20
CA THR A 30 -3.42 49.58 -7.57
C THR A 30 -4.51 48.50 -7.60
N LYS A 31 -5.45 48.66 -8.54
CA LYS A 31 -6.67 47.87 -8.75
C LYS A 31 -6.48 46.35 -8.56
N PRO A 32 -7.49 45.63 -8.05
CA PRO A 32 -7.44 44.18 -7.90
C PRO A 32 -7.19 43.54 -9.27
N PHE A 33 -6.16 42.69 -9.33
CA PHE A 33 -5.89 41.83 -10.47
C PHE A 33 -7.16 41.07 -10.84
N LYS A 34 -7.68 41.27 -12.06
CA LYS A 34 -8.71 40.38 -12.59
C LYS A 34 -8.08 38.99 -12.73
N PRO A 35 -8.61 37.93 -12.08
CA PRO A 35 -8.09 36.60 -12.27
C PRO A 35 -8.20 36.28 -13.77
N HIS A 36 -7.07 35.99 -14.42
CA HIS A 36 -7.10 35.35 -15.72
C HIS A 36 -7.92 34.07 -15.56
N SER A 37 -8.99 33.94 -16.35
CA SER A 37 -9.70 32.69 -16.50
C SER A 37 -8.74 31.71 -17.16
N TYR A 38 -7.99 30.98 -16.34
CA TYR A 38 -7.34 29.78 -16.80
C TYR A 38 -8.43 28.89 -17.39
N PRO A 39 -8.24 28.26 -18.57
CA PRO A 39 -9.12 27.18 -18.96
C PRO A 39 -9.14 26.23 -17.76
N ALA A 40 -10.34 25.90 -17.28
CA ALA A 40 -10.49 24.94 -16.21
C ALA A 40 -9.63 23.75 -16.61
N ILE A 41 -8.56 23.50 -15.85
CA ILE A 41 -7.76 22.30 -16.03
C ILE A 41 -8.74 21.20 -15.70
N GLN A 42 -9.36 20.62 -16.73
CA GLN A 42 -10.01 19.33 -16.63
C GLN A 42 -8.87 18.41 -16.22
N SER A 43 -8.83 18.14 -14.93
CA SER A 43 -7.94 17.15 -14.36
C SER A 43 -8.17 15.86 -15.14
N VAL A 44 -7.24 15.50 -16.01
CA VAL A 44 -7.09 14.10 -16.46
C VAL A 44 -6.45 13.33 -15.30
N LEU A 45 -7.09 13.41 -14.13
CA LEU A 45 -6.82 12.60 -12.96
C LEU A 45 -7.62 11.31 -13.18
N GLN A 46 -6.92 10.22 -13.48
CA GLN A 46 -7.44 8.84 -13.44
C GLN A 46 -7.87 8.40 -12.02
N TRP A 47 -8.21 9.33 -11.13
CA TRP A 47 -8.46 9.11 -9.70
C TRP A 47 -9.90 8.74 -9.34
N ASN A 48 -10.75 8.56 -10.35
CA ASN A 48 -12.05 7.89 -10.25
C ASN A 48 -12.11 6.68 -11.19
N ARG A 49 -10.96 6.13 -11.60
CA ARG A 49 -10.96 4.91 -12.41
C ARG A 49 -11.39 3.76 -11.51
N LYS A 50 -12.54 3.17 -11.82
CA LYS A 50 -12.87 1.83 -11.33
C LYS A 50 -11.89 0.86 -11.97
N PRO A 51 -11.43 -0.19 -11.27
CA PRO A 51 -10.59 -1.19 -11.90
C PRO A 51 -11.32 -1.75 -13.11
N GLU A 52 -10.57 -1.96 -14.20
CA GLU A 52 -11.13 -2.53 -15.41
C GLU A 52 -11.02 -4.04 -15.35
N LEU A 53 -12.14 -4.72 -15.60
CA LEU A 53 -12.18 -6.17 -15.56
C LEU A 53 -11.32 -6.75 -16.67
N ALA A 54 -10.24 -7.42 -16.29
CA ALA A 54 -9.42 -8.21 -17.19
C ALA A 54 -9.95 -9.65 -17.25
N GLY A 55 -10.04 -10.22 -18.45
CA GLY A 55 -10.44 -11.61 -18.71
C GLY A 55 -11.90 -11.79 -19.15
N GLU A 56 -12.29 -13.04 -19.38
CA GLU A 56 -13.66 -13.42 -19.75
C GLU A 56 -14.58 -13.46 -18.52
N THR A 57 -15.84 -13.07 -18.70
CA THR A 57 -16.88 -13.12 -17.67
C THR A 57 -17.79 -14.34 -17.82
N PRO A 58 -18.19 -15.01 -16.73
CA PRO A 58 -17.73 -14.84 -15.35
C PRO A 58 -16.31 -15.37 -15.15
N ARG A 59 -15.52 -14.71 -14.29
CA ARG A 59 -14.27 -15.27 -13.77
C ARG A 59 -14.58 -16.19 -12.60
N VAL A 60 -14.14 -17.45 -12.69
CA VAL A 60 -14.42 -18.48 -11.68
C VAL A 60 -13.15 -18.69 -10.86
N VAL A 61 -13.15 -18.13 -9.66
CA VAL A 61 -11.99 -18.09 -8.78
C VAL A 61 -12.25 -18.99 -7.57
N VAL A 62 -11.45 -20.05 -7.42
CA VAL A 62 -11.48 -20.88 -6.22
C VAL A 62 -10.57 -20.29 -5.15
N ILE A 63 -11.08 -20.16 -3.93
CA ILE A 63 -10.30 -19.70 -2.77
C ILE A 63 -9.96 -20.92 -1.93
N THR A 64 -8.69 -21.25 -1.87
CA THR A 64 -8.20 -22.50 -1.26
C THR A 64 -6.99 -22.28 -0.37
N SER A 65 -6.46 -23.34 0.23
CA SER A 65 -5.35 -23.32 1.18
C SER A 65 -4.75 -24.71 1.37
N GLY A 66 -3.48 -24.79 1.76
CA GLY A 66 -2.89 -26.04 2.25
C GLY A 66 -3.51 -26.58 3.55
N LYS A 67 -3.91 -25.68 4.45
CA LYS A 67 -4.23 -26.02 5.84
C LYS A 67 -5.57 -25.44 6.31
N GLY A 68 -6.26 -26.15 7.19
CA GLY A 68 -7.44 -25.64 7.89
C GLY A 68 -7.11 -24.44 8.79
N GLY A 69 -8.03 -23.48 8.91
CA GLY A 69 -7.90 -22.36 9.86
C GLY A 69 -7.03 -21.18 9.42
N VAL A 70 -6.48 -21.17 8.20
CA VAL A 70 -5.66 -20.07 7.67
C VAL A 70 -6.45 -18.82 7.26
N GLY A 71 -7.79 -18.90 7.17
CA GLY A 71 -8.66 -17.76 6.84
C GLY A 71 -9.25 -17.75 5.42
N LYS A 72 -9.45 -18.90 4.77
CA LYS A 72 -10.13 -19.03 3.45
C LYS A 72 -11.49 -18.33 3.41
N THR A 73 -12.44 -18.79 4.22
CA THR A 73 -13.80 -18.23 4.30
C THR A 73 -13.81 -16.73 4.62
N THR A 74 -12.92 -16.28 5.51
CA THR A 74 -12.74 -14.85 5.80
C THR A 74 -12.27 -14.07 4.58
N THR A 75 -11.34 -14.63 3.82
CA THR A 75 -10.86 -14.06 2.57
C THR A 75 -11.98 -14.03 1.53
N THR A 76 -12.72 -15.13 1.35
CA THR A 76 -13.85 -15.23 0.42
C THR A 76 -14.91 -14.15 0.66
N ALA A 77 -15.34 -13.99 1.91
CA ALA A 77 -16.33 -12.97 2.26
C ALA A 77 -15.81 -11.54 2.03
N ASN A 78 -14.59 -11.23 2.47
CA ASN A 78 -14.07 -9.87 2.39
C ASN A 78 -13.68 -9.48 0.96
N VAL A 79 -13.05 -10.38 0.20
CA VAL A 79 -12.74 -10.14 -1.22
C VAL A 79 -14.03 -10.03 -2.03
N GLY A 80 -14.99 -10.94 -1.81
CA GLY A 80 -16.27 -10.91 -2.50
C GLY A 80 -17.07 -9.62 -2.28
N LEU A 81 -17.16 -9.16 -1.03
CA LEU A 81 -17.79 -7.86 -0.72
C LEU A 81 -16.97 -6.67 -1.24
N SER A 82 -15.65 -6.76 -1.27
CA SER A 82 -14.80 -5.73 -1.88
C SER A 82 -15.08 -5.60 -3.38
N LEU A 83 -15.17 -6.71 -4.10
CA LEU A 83 -15.55 -6.73 -5.51
C LEU A 83 -16.95 -6.15 -5.73
N ALA A 84 -17.91 -6.48 -4.86
CA ALA A 84 -19.25 -5.89 -4.89
C ALA A 84 -19.23 -4.38 -4.63
N ARG A 85 -18.41 -3.90 -3.68
CA ARG A 85 -18.19 -2.46 -3.42
C ARG A 85 -17.57 -1.73 -4.62
N LEU A 86 -16.73 -2.40 -5.40
CA LEU A 86 -16.16 -1.87 -6.65
C LEU A 86 -17.19 -1.83 -7.80
N GLY A 87 -18.37 -2.43 -7.61
CA GLY A 87 -19.49 -2.40 -8.53
C GLY A 87 -19.64 -3.65 -9.39
N PHE A 88 -18.87 -4.71 -9.13
CA PHE A 88 -19.00 -5.98 -9.84
C PHE A 88 -20.14 -6.81 -9.27
N SER A 89 -20.82 -7.57 -10.13
CA SER A 89 -21.76 -8.61 -9.71
C SER A 89 -20.97 -9.85 -9.28
N VAL A 90 -21.20 -10.33 -8.07
CA VAL A 90 -20.43 -11.42 -7.44
C VAL A 90 -21.38 -12.47 -6.89
N VAL A 91 -21.10 -13.74 -7.22
CA VAL A 91 -21.73 -14.89 -6.56
C VAL A 91 -20.66 -15.61 -5.77
N SER A 92 -20.83 -15.75 -4.46
CA SER A 92 -19.98 -16.62 -3.64
C SER A 92 -20.68 -17.95 -3.41
N VAL A 93 -19.97 -19.04 -3.66
CA VAL A 93 -20.42 -20.42 -3.47
C VAL A 93 -19.69 -21.01 -2.26
N ASP A 94 -20.42 -21.30 -1.18
CA ASP A 94 -19.89 -22.02 -0.03
C ASP A 94 -19.87 -23.52 -0.34
N ALA A 95 -18.68 -24.05 -0.67
CA ALA A 95 -18.48 -25.47 -0.97
C ALA A 95 -18.01 -26.27 0.25
N ASP A 96 -17.96 -25.68 1.46
CA ASP A 96 -17.66 -26.40 2.70
C ASP A 96 -18.93 -27.02 3.32
N VAL A 97 -19.21 -28.25 2.90
CA VAL A 97 -20.32 -29.09 3.39
C VAL A 97 -20.28 -29.29 4.90
N GLY A 98 -19.08 -29.33 5.49
CA GLY A 98 -18.87 -29.79 6.86
C GLY A 98 -19.28 -28.75 7.89
N LEU A 99 -18.76 -27.53 7.74
CA LEU A 99 -18.85 -26.50 8.76
C LEU A 99 -19.58 -25.23 8.32
N ARG A 100 -19.94 -25.10 7.04
CA ARG A 100 -20.77 -24.01 6.46
C ARG A 100 -20.63 -22.69 7.23
N ASN A 101 -19.52 -22.00 6.97
CA ASN A 101 -19.11 -20.83 7.73
C ASN A 101 -19.31 -19.51 6.97
N LEU A 102 -19.52 -19.55 5.65
CA LEU A 102 -19.56 -18.33 4.85
C LEU A 102 -20.84 -17.53 5.08
N ASP A 103 -21.97 -18.21 5.21
CA ASP A 103 -23.26 -17.59 5.55
C ASP A 103 -23.24 -16.92 6.93
N LEU A 104 -22.61 -17.56 7.93
CA LEU A 104 -22.41 -16.99 9.26
C LEU A 104 -21.57 -15.71 9.21
N LEU A 105 -20.45 -15.74 8.47
CA LEU A 105 -19.56 -14.58 8.37
C LEU A 105 -20.23 -13.39 7.66
N LEU A 106 -21.12 -13.67 6.70
CA LEU A 106 -21.94 -12.67 6.00
C LEU A 106 -23.19 -12.23 6.81
N GLY A 107 -23.55 -12.95 7.88
CA GLY A 107 -24.77 -12.72 8.65
C GLY A 107 -26.04 -13.03 7.85
N LEU A 108 -26.00 -14.07 7.02
CA LEU A 108 -27.07 -14.52 6.13
C LEU A 108 -27.65 -15.89 6.51
N GLU A 109 -27.15 -16.52 7.58
CA GLU A 109 -27.52 -17.86 8.03
C GLU A 109 -29.04 -18.08 8.13
N ASN A 110 -29.76 -17.08 8.64
CA ASN A 110 -31.22 -17.13 8.81
C ASN A 110 -32.02 -16.91 7.52
N ARG A 111 -31.36 -16.71 6.38
CA ARG A 111 -32.00 -16.47 5.07
C ARG A 111 -31.80 -17.59 4.07
N VAL A 112 -30.90 -18.53 4.34
CA VAL A 112 -30.61 -19.63 3.43
C VAL A 112 -31.58 -20.77 3.67
N ASN A 113 -32.66 -20.77 2.90
CA ASN A 113 -33.71 -21.80 2.97
C ASN A 113 -33.41 -23.00 2.07
N TYR A 114 -32.80 -22.74 0.91
CA TYR A 114 -32.46 -23.75 -0.10
C TYR A 114 -30.97 -23.70 -0.43
N THR A 115 -30.42 -24.85 -0.83
CA THR A 115 -29.02 -25.05 -1.20
C THR A 115 -28.95 -25.66 -2.60
N LEU A 116 -27.73 -25.80 -3.15
CA LEU A 116 -27.56 -26.41 -4.47
C LEU A 116 -28.15 -27.82 -4.55
N VAL A 117 -28.09 -28.59 -3.45
CA VAL A 117 -28.70 -29.93 -3.39
C VAL A 117 -30.21 -29.88 -3.67
N GLU A 118 -30.96 -28.96 -3.05
CA GLU A 118 -32.40 -28.82 -3.32
C GLU A 118 -32.69 -28.35 -4.75
N VAL A 119 -31.81 -27.53 -5.34
CA VAL A 119 -31.93 -27.15 -6.76
C VAL A 119 -31.74 -28.36 -7.67
N MET A 120 -30.73 -29.20 -7.41
CA MET A 120 -30.45 -30.41 -8.17
C MET A 120 -31.55 -31.47 -8.09
N ASN A 121 -32.26 -31.53 -6.97
CA ASN A 121 -33.40 -32.42 -6.80
C ASN A 121 -34.67 -31.92 -7.50
N GLY A 122 -34.69 -30.66 -7.95
CA GLY A 122 -35.88 -30.02 -8.53
C GLY A 122 -36.85 -29.45 -7.50
N ASP A 123 -36.45 -29.34 -6.23
CA ASP A 123 -37.30 -28.83 -5.14
C ASP A 123 -37.48 -27.30 -5.22
N CYS A 124 -36.51 -26.60 -5.83
CA CYS A 124 -36.54 -25.15 -6.00
C CYS A 124 -35.75 -24.70 -7.24
N ARG A 125 -36.01 -23.47 -7.70
CA ARG A 125 -35.22 -22.84 -8.78
C ARG A 125 -33.91 -22.28 -8.21
N LEU A 126 -32.88 -22.17 -9.05
CA LEU A 126 -31.58 -21.59 -8.67
C LEU A 126 -31.71 -20.19 -8.05
N ASP A 127 -32.54 -19.32 -8.63
CA ASP A 127 -32.78 -17.97 -8.09
C ASP A 127 -33.42 -17.95 -6.69
N GLN A 128 -34.11 -19.02 -6.28
CA GLN A 128 -34.67 -19.15 -4.93
C GLN A 128 -33.62 -19.60 -3.91
N ALA A 129 -32.56 -20.27 -4.35
CA ALA A 129 -31.45 -20.70 -3.51
C ALA A 129 -30.37 -19.61 -3.36
N LEU A 130 -30.28 -18.68 -4.31
CA LEU A 130 -29.39 -17.53 -4.23
C LEU A 130 -29.88 -16.51 -3.20
N VAL A 131 -29.04 -16.24 -2.21
CA VAL A 131 -29.33 -15.29 -1.13
C VAL A 131 -28.55 -14.01 -1.32
N ARG A 132 -29.24 -12.92 -1.65
CA ARG A 132 -28.64 -11.58 -1.74
C ARG A 132 -28.18 -11.10 -0.37
N ASP A 133 -27.00 -10.48 -0.33
CA ASP A 133 -26.58 -9.77 0.87
C ASP A 133 -27.55 -8.63 1.21
N LYS A 134 -27.69 -8.36 2.51
CA LYS A 134 -28.63 -7.36 3.04
C LYS A 134 -28.24 -5.92 2.64
N ARG A 135 -26.98 -5.69 2.26
CA ARG A 135 -26.38 -4.37 2.11
C ARG A 135 -25.87 -4.11 0.68
N TRP A 136 -25.39 -5.15 -0.02
CA TRP A 136 -25.00 -5.08 -1.43
C TRP A 136 -25.89 -5.99 -2.30
N SER A 137 -26.75 -5.39 -3.11
CA SER A 137 -27.67 -6.12 -3.99
C SER A 137 -26.98 -6.88 -5.12
N ASN A 138 -25.73 -6.53 -5.43
CA ASN A 138 -24.88 -7.17 -6.43
C ASN A 138 -23.97 -8.27 -5.86
N PHE A 139 -24.18 -8.68 -4.60
CA PHE A 139 -23.52 -9.81 -3.98
C PHE A 139 -24.56 -10.87 -3.60
N GLU A 140 -24.40 -12.08 -4.13
CA GLU A 140 -25.26 -13.24 -3.87
C GLU A 140 -24.44 -14.38 -3.26
N LEU A 141 -25.02 -15.09 -2.29
CA LEU A 141 -24.46 -16.28 -1.67
C LEU A 141 -25.26 -17.51 -2.10
N LEU A 142 -24.58 -18.59 -2.45
CA LEU A 142 -25.15 -19.91 -2.60
C LEU A 142 -24.39 -20.89 -1.72
N CYS A 143 -25.11 -21.68 -0.91
CA CYS A 143 -24.51 -22.79 -0.18
C CYS A 143 -24.76 -24.09 -0.94
N ILE A 144 -23.77 -24.99 -0.99
CA ILE A 144 -23.96 -26.25 -1.73
C ILE A 144 -24.87 -27.23 -0.97
N SER A 145 -24.86 -27.19 0.35
CA SER A 145 -25.60 -28.12 1.20
C SER A 145 -25.91 -27.51 2.57
N LYS A 146 -26.80 -28.17 3.32
CA LYS A 146 -27.08 -27.82 4.71
C LYS A 146 -25.93 -28.27 5.62
N PRO A 147 -25.69 -27.61 6.78
CA PRO A 147 -24.67 -28.02 7.73
C PRO A 147 -24.85 -29.49 8.13
N ARG A 148 -23.75 -30.25 8.18
CA ARG A 148 -23.74 -31.68 8.60
C ARG A 148 -24.63 -32.61 7.78
N SER A 149 -25.10 -32.17 6.60
CA SER A 149 -25.81 -33.04 5.68
C SER A 149 -24.81 -33.84 4.84
N LYS A 150 -25.15 -35.10 4.53
CA LYS A 150 -24.38 -35.88 3.56
C LYS A 150 -24.74 -35.39 2.17
N LEU A 151 -23.75 -35.12 1.34
CA LEU A 151 -24.00 -34.88 -0.08
C LEU A 151 -24.63 -36.13 -0.72
N PRO A 152 -25.60 -35.97 -1.63
CA PRO A 152 -26.20 -37.09 -2.35
C PRO A 152 -25.15 -37.92 -3.09
N LEU A 153 -25.42 -39.23 -3.27
CA LEU A 153 -24.60 -40.07 -4.15
C LEU A 153 -24.58 -39.46 -5.56
N GLY A 154 -23.39 -39.24 -6.10
CA GLY A 154 -23.19 -38.65 -7.43
C GLY A 154 -23.09 -37.13 -7.46
N PHE A 155 -23.25 -36.44 -6.32
CA PHE A 155 -22.87 -35.04 -6.20
C PHE A 155 -21.34 -34.93 -6.25
N GLY A 156 -20.82 -34.12 -7.18
CA GLY A 156 -19.39 -33.97 -7.42
C GLY A 156 -19.12 -32.81 -8.39
N GLY A 157 -17.93 -32.77 -8.98
CA GLY A 157 -17.50 -31.65 -9.84
C GLY A 157 -18.49 -31.28 -10.96
N LYS A 158 -19.18 -32.26 -11.56
CA LYS A 158 -20.21 -32.02 -12.59
C LYS A 158 -21.35 -31.11 -12.11
N ALA A 159 -21.73 -31.19 -10.83
CA ALA A 159 -22.79 -30.36 -10.27
C ALA A 159 -22.34 -28.89 -10.17
N LEU A 160 -21.09 -28.64 -9.78
CA LEU A 160 -20.54 -27.28 -9.72
C LEU A 160 -20.24 -26.71 -11.12
N VAL A 161 -19.84 -27.55 -12.07
CA VAL A 161 -19.75 -27.15 -13.49
C VAL A 161 -21.12 -26.74 -14.03
N TRP A 162 -22.15 -27.56 -13.79
CA TRP A 162 -23.52 -27.19 -14.16
C TRP A 162 -23.98 -25.90 -13.50
N LEU A 163 -23.63 -25.68 -12.23
CA LEU A 163 -23.97 -24.46 -11.50
C LEU A 163 -23.33 -23.24 -12.18
N VAL A 164 -22.02 -23.30 -12.47
CA VAL A 164 -21.31 -22.20 -13.13
C VAL A 164 -21.90 -21.89 -14.51
N GLU A 165 -22.19 -22.90 -15.31
CA GLU A 165 -22.86 -22.72 -16.62
C GLU A 165 -24.28 -22.16 -16.47
N SER A 166 -25.01 -22.59 -15.45
CA SER A 166 -26.35 -22.06 -15.14
C SER A 166 -26.28 -20.60 -14.70
N LEU A 167 -25.29 -20.21 -13.90
CA LEU A 167 -25.07 -18.81 -13.51
C LEU A 167 -24.65 -17.94 -14.70
N LYS A 168 -23.81 -18.47 -15.60
CA LYS A 168 -23.35 -17.80 -16.81
C LYS A 168 -24.48 -17.56 -17.82
N SER A 169 -25.44 -18.48 -17.92
CA SER A 169 -26.57 -18.41 -18.84
C SER A 169 -27.77 -17.59 -18.34
N ARG A 170 -27.70 -17.00 -17.15
CA ARG A 170 -28.74 -16.10 -16.63
C ARG A 170 -28.85 -14.86 -17.52
N GLN A 171 -30.03 -14.65 -18.11
CA GLN A 171 -30.31 -13.51 -18.99
C GLN A 171 -30.23 -12.16 -18.25
N GLU A 172 -30.71 -12.13 -17.00
CA GLU A 172 -30.55 -11.00 -16.09
C GLU A 172 -29.62 -11.41 -14.94
N GLY A 173 -28.58 -10.63 -14.68
CA GLY A 173 -27.73 -10.84 -13.50
C GLY A 173 -26.62 -11.89 -13.66
N CYS A 174 -26.11 -12.12 -14.87
CA CYS A 174 -24.85 -12.86 -15.05
C CYS A 174 -23.75 -12.23 -14.19
N PRO A 175 -23.09 -13.00 -13.30
CA PRO A 175 -22.06 -12.46 -12.43
C PRO A 175 -20.78 -12.14 -13.21
N HIS A 176 -20.03 -11.16 -12.73
CA HIS A 176 -18.67 -10.91 -13.22
C HIS A 176 -17.69 -11.89 -12.55
N PHE A 177 -17.93 -12.22 -11.28
CA PHE A 177 -17.11 -13.15 -10.49
C PHE A 177 -17.96 -14.22 -9.84
N ILE A 178 -17.47 -15.46 -9.90
CA ILE A 178 -17.94 -16.59 -9.10
C ILE A 178 -16.80 -16.98 -8.18
N LEU A 179 -16.96 -16.77 -6.87
CA LEU A 179 -15.96 -17.13 -5.87
C LEU A 179 -16.37 -18.44 -5.20
N ILE A 180 -15.51 -19.46 -5.25
CA ILE A 180 -15.80 -20.76 -4.62
C ILE A 180 -14.98 -20.89 -3.34
N ASP A 181 -15.64 -20.94 -2.17
CA ASP A 181 -14.99 -21.18 -0.88
C ASP A 181 -14.71 -22.67 -0.73
N CYS A 182 -13.44 -23.07 -0.89
CA CYS A 182 -13.05 -24.47 -0.87
C CYS A 182 -13.04 -25.02 0.58
N PRO A 183 -13.48 -26.28 0.81
CA PRO A 183 -13.33 -26.92 2.11
C PRO A 183 -11.86 -27.01 2.56
N ALA A 184 -11.64 -27.31 3.84
CA ALA A 184 -10.30 -27.58 4.33
C ALA A 184 -9.81 -28.98 3.90
N GLY A 185 -8.54 -29.08 3.53
CA GLY A 185 -7.91 -30.34 3.13
C GLY A 185 -7.88 -30.54 1.60
N ILE A 186 -7.44 -31.72 1.19
CA ILE A 186 -7.21 -32.10 -0.22
C ILE A 186 -8.01 -33.36 -0.60
N ASP A 187 -9.20 -33.50 -0.02
CA ASP A 187 -10.07 -34.66 -0.21
C ASP A 187 -10.97 -34.55 -1.47
N ALA A 188 -11.97 -35.41 -1.58
CA ALA A 188 -12.91 -35.39 -2.69
C ALA A 188 -13.73 -34.07 -2.77
N GLY A 189 -13.93 -33.39 -1.64
CA GLY A 189 -14.59 -32.08 -1.59
C GLY A 189 -13.73 -31.00 -2.23
N PHE A 190 -12.41 -31.03 -1.98
CA PHE A 190 -11.45 -30.14 -2.64
C PHE A 190 -11.49 -30.30 -4.17
N ILE A 191 -11.39 -31.53 -4.69
CA ILE A 191 -11.42 -31.79 -6.14
C ILE A 191 -12.73 -31.29 -6.75
N THR A 192 -13.86 -31.55 -6.08
CA THR A 192 -15.17 -31.06 -6.52
C THR A 192 -15.19 -29.54 -6.64
N ALA A 193 -14.68 -28.82 -5.64
CA ALA A 193 -14.68 -27.36 -5.60
C ALA A 193 -13.79 -26.71 -6.65
N ILE A 194 -12.64 -27.31 -7.00
CA ILE A 194 -11.72 -26.76 -7.99
C ILE A 194 -12.15 -27.07 -9.44
N THR A 195 -12.90 -28.15 -9.68
CA THR A 195 -13.27 -28.64 -11.03
C THR A 195 -13.79 -27.55 -11.98
N PRO A 196 -14.68 -26.60 -11.58
CA PRO A 196 -15.21 -25.60 -12.50
C PRO A 196 -14.33 -24.34 -12.62
N ALA A 197 -13.25 -24.22 -11.83
CA ALA A 197 -12.44 -23.01 -11.74
C ALA A 197 -11.23 -23.07 -12.69
N ASN A 198 -10.82 -21.91 -13.20
CA ASN A 198 -9.60 -21.73 -13.99
C ASN A 198 -8.59 -20.80 -13.32
N GLU A 199 -9.01 -20.12 -12.25
CA GLU A 199 -8.18 -19.25 -11.41
C GLU A 199 -8.26 -19.71 -9.96
N ALA A 200 -7.15 -19.60 -9.23
CA ALA A 200 -7.10 -19.89 -7.80
C ALA A 200 -6.44 -18.77 -7.00
N VAL A 201 -6.99 -18.53 -5.81
CA VAL A 201 -6.36 -17.72 -4.77
C VAL A 201 -6.02 -18.65 -3.60
N LEU A 202 -4.72 -18.88 -3.40
CA LEU A 202 -4.18 -19.68 -2.33
C LEU A 202 -3.96 -18.81 -1.08
N VAL A 203 -4.68 -19.09 -0.01
CA VAL A 203 -4.51 -18.43 1.29
C VAL A 203 -3.54 -19.25 2.13
N THR A 204 -2.48 -18.60 2.63
CA THR A 204 -1.50 -19.22 3.53
C THR A 204 -1.12 -18.28 4.67
N THR A 205 -0.49 -18.80 5.71
CA THR A 205 0.14 -18.01 6.77
C THR A 205 1.67 -18.12 6.64
N PRO A 206 2.45 -17.15 7.16
CA PRO A 206 3.92 -17.17 7.12
C PRO A 206 4.54 -18.20 8.10
N ASP A 207 3.92 -19.38 8.19
CA ASP A 207 4.35 -20.52 9.00
C ASP A 207 4.82 -21.64 8.07
N ILE A 208 5.98 -22.25 8.36
CA ILE A 208 6.59 -23.31 7.54
C ILE A 208 5.62 -24.48 7.28
N THR A 209 4.83 -24.87 8.29
CA THR A 209 3.87 -25.97 8.14
C THR A 209 2.75 -25.64 7.16
N SER A 210 2.24 -24.40 7.19
CA SER A 210 1.20 -23.94 6.26
C SER A 210 1.73 -23.87 4.82
N LEU A 211 2.99 -23.45 4.64
CA LEU A 211 3.63 -23.38 3.33
C LEU A 211 3.86 -24.75 2.71
N ARG A 212 4.29 -25.74 3.49
CA ARG A 212 4.47 -27.11 2.99
C ARG A 212 3.16 -27.72 2.48
N ASP A 213 2.06 -27.50 3.22
CA ASP A 213 0.75 -27.96 2.78
C ASP A 213 0.25 -27.17 1.56
N ALA A 214 0.56 -25.87 1.51
CA ALA A 214 0.21 -24.98 0.42
C ALA A 214 0.90 -25.38 -0.90
N ASP A 215 2.19 -25.69 -0.86
CA ASP A 215 2.97 -26.20 -2.00
C ASP A 215 2.35 -27.47 -2.61
N ARG A 216 1.91 -28.40 -1.76
CA ARG A 216 1.17 -29.59 -2.22
C ARG A 216 -0.14 -29.24 -2.93
N VAL A 217 -0.88 -28.25 -2.42
CA VAL A 217 -2.12 -27.78 -3.04
C VAL A 217 -1.84 -27.11 -4.39
N VAL A 218 -0.75 -26.34 -4.52
CA VAL A 218 -0.33 -25.77 -5.81
C VAL A 218 -0.13 -26.88 -6.84
N GLY A 219 0.63 -27.92 -6.51
CA GLY A 219 0.84 -29.04 -7.44
C GLY A 219 -0.46 -29.75 -7.85
N LEU A 220 -1.44 -29.86 -6.95
CA LEU A 220 -2.76 -30.42 -7.27
C LEU A 220 -3.58 -29.50 -8.20
N LEU A 221 -3.57 -28.19 -7.96
CA LEU A 221 -4.24 -27.21 -8.81
C LEU A 221 -3.67 -27.23 -10.23
N GLU A 222 -2.34 -27.27 -10.36
CA GLU A 222 -1.67 -27.35 -11.65
C GLU A 222 -2.00 -28.66 -12.40
N CYS A 223 -2.08 -29.78 -11.68
CA CYS A 223 -2.48 -31.07 -12.26
C CYS A 223 -3.93 -31.06 -12.79
N ASP A 224 -4.82 -30.28 -12.17
CA ASP A 224 -6.21 -30.09 -12.62
C ASP A 224 -6.33 -29.01 -13.73
N GLY A 225 -5.21 -28.42 -14.15
CA GLY A 225 -5.14 -27.45 -15.25
C GLY A 225 -5.32 -25.99 -14.84
N ILE A 226 -5.39 -25.70 -13.53
CA ILE A 226 -5.48 -24.34 -13.00
C ILE A 226 -4.07 -23.76 -12.96
N ARG A 227 -3.79 -22.78 -13.84
CA ARG A 227 -2.45 -22.17 -13.97
C ARG A 227 -2.37 -20.75 -13.44
N ASP A 228 -3.47 -20.01 -13.43
CA ASP A 228 -3.49 -18.68 -12.81
C ASP A 228 -3.73 -18.85 -11.30
N ILE A 229 -2.63 -19.11 -10.59
CA ILE A 229 -2.63 -19.26 -9.14
C ILE A 229 -1.95 -18.03 -8.53
N LYS A 230 -2.71 -17.26 -7.77
CA LYS A 230 -2.20 -16.13 -6.96
C LYS A 230 -2.27 -16.50 -5.48
N MET A 231 -1.48 -15.83 -4.64
CA MET A 231 -1.47 -16.11 -3.20
C MET A 231 -1.81 -14.89 -2.34
N ILE A 232 -2.45 -15.15 -1.20
CA ILE A 232 -2.60 -14.19 -0.11
C ILE A 232 -1.84 -14.72 1.10
N VAL A 233 -0.94 -13.91 1.63
CA VAL A 233 -0.26 -14.18 2.89
C VAL A 233 -1.07 -13.52 4.00
N ASN A 234 -1.77 -14.34 4.79
CA ASN A 234 -2.65 -13.91 5.87
C ASN A 234 -1.94 -13.94 7.22
N ARG A 235 -2.49 -13.21 8.20
CA ARG A 235 -2.02 -13.19 9.60
C ARG A 235 -0.58 -12.70 9.77
N VAL A 236 -0.17 -11.76 8.92
CA VAL A 236 1.20 -11.25 8.94
C VAL A 236 1.42 -10.34 10.14
N ARG A 237 2.49 -10.63 10.90
CA ARG A 237 2.91 -9.87 12.07
C ARG A 237 4.33 -9.32 11.86
N THR A 238 4.41 -8.03 11.56
CA THR A 238 5.69 -7.38 11.24
C THR A 238 6.68 -7.38 12.40
N ASP A 239 6.19 -7.35 13.63
CA ASP A 239 6.99 -7.46 14.85
C ASP A 239 7.70 -8.81 14.95
N MET A 240 7.00 -9.91 14.62
CA MET A 240 7.56 -11.25 14.63
C MET A 240 8.51 -11.51 13.45
N ILE A 241 8.24 -10.91 12.29
CA ILE A 241 9.16 -10.99 11.14
C ILE A 241 10.49 -10.30 11.47
N LYS A 242 10.43 -9.10 12.08
CA LYS A 242 11.64 -8.38 12.52
C LYS A 242 12.41 -9.13 13.61
N GLY A 243 11.70 -9.93 14.42
CA GLY A 243 12.30 -10.79 15.44
C GLY A 243 12.86 -12.11 14.91
N GLU A 244 12.77 -12.40 13.60
CA GLU A 244 13.11 -13.69 12.98
C GLU A 244 12.28 -14.89 13.48
N ASP A 245 11.23 -14.64 14.27
CA ASP A 245 10.30 -15.67 14.76
C ASP A 245 9.24 -16.07 13.71
N MET A 246 9.11 -15.27 12.65
CA MET A 246 8.15 -15.47 11.56
C MET A 246 8.82 -15.26 10.20
N MET A 247 8.45 -16.07 9.22
CA MET A 247 8.98 -15.96 7.87
C MET A 247 8.55 -14.66 7.20
N SER A 248 9.45 -14.03 6.42
CA SER A 248 9.10 -12.82 5.69
C SER A 248 8.15 -13.14 4.52
N VAL A 249 7.38 -12.14 4.08
CA VAL A 249 6.49 -12.30 2.91
C VAL A 249 7.28 -12.62 1.64
N LEU A 250 8.53 -12.15 1.55
CA LEU A 250 9.41 -12.41 0.42
C LEU A 250 9.82 -13.88 0.37
N ASP A 251 10.26 -14.44 1.49
CA ASP A 251 10.65 -15.85 1.55
C ASP A 251 9.46 -16.77 1.25
N VAL A 252 8.26 -16.40 1.72
CA VAL A 252 7.01 -17.10 1.36
C VAL A 252 6.76 -17.08 -0.15
N GLN A 253 6.99 -15.91 -0.78
CA GLN A 253 6.81 -15.74 -2.22
C GLN A 253 7.84 -16.54 -3.03
N GLU A 254 9.09 -16.56 -2.60
CA GLU A 254 10.15 -17.35 -3.24
C GLU A 254 9.91 -18.85 -3.08
N MET A 255 9.45 -19.29 -1.91
CA MET A 255 9.20 -20.70 -1.63
C MET A 255 8.04 -21.28 -2.45
N LEU A 256 6.94 -20.54 -2.61
CA LEU A 256 5.76 -21.00 -3.36
C LEU A 256 5.84 -20.66 -4.86
N GLY A 257 6.67 -19.69 -5.26
CA GLY A 257 6.79 -19.26 -6.65
C GLY A 257 5.52 -18.60 -7.24
N LEU A 258 4.59 -18.17 -6.38
CA LEU A 258 3.30 -17.62 -6.80
C LEU A 258 3.28 -16.09 -6.82
N ALA A 259 2.42 -15.54 -7.68
CA ALA A 259 2.14 -14.11 -7.69
C ALA A 259 1.41 -13.68 -6.41
N LEU A 260 1.91 -12.66 -5.72
CA LEU A 260 1.32 -12.14 -4.49
C LEU A 260 0.13 -11.24 -4.80
N LEU A 261 -1.08 -11.62 -4.38
CA LEU A 261 -2.29 -10.81 -4.53
C LEU A 261 -2.46 -9.79 -3.39
N GLY A 262 -2.07 -10.18 -2.17
CA GLY A 262 -2.17 -9.31 -1.01
C GLY A 262 -1.52 -9.88 0.24
N VAL A 263 -1.20 -8.98 1.17
CA VAL A 263 -0.66 -9.29 2.49
C VAL A 263 -1.67 -8.77 3.52
N ILE A 264 -2.25 -9.68 4.30
CA ILE A 264 -3.26 -9.33 5.29
C ILE A 264 -2.60 -9.37 6.68
N PRO A 265 -2.56 -8.23 7.39
CA PRO A 265 -2.00 -8.20 8.74
C PRO A 265 -2.90 -8.99 9.71
N GLU A 266 -2.29 -9.51 10.78
CA GLU A 266 -3.06 -10.05 11.91
C GLU A 266 -3.96 -8.94 12.49
N ASP A 267 -5.25 -9.24 12.62
CA ASP A 267 -6.25 -8.28 13.10
C ASP A 267 -7.23 -8.97 14.05
N THR A 268 -7.24 -8.52 15.31
CA THR A 268 -8.16 -9.05 16.33
C THR A 268 -9.63 -8.79 16.02
N GLU A 269 -9.95 -7.80 15.17
CA GLU A 269 -11.32 -7.54 14.72
C GLU A 269 -11.86 -8.68 13.86
N VAL A 270 -11.03 -9.57 13.31
CA VAL A 270 -11.49 -10.75 12.55
C VAL A 270 -12.45 -11.58 13.40
N ILE A 271 -12.12 -11.82 14.66
CA ILE A 271 -12.95 -12.62 15.58
C ILE A 271 -14.30 -11.92 15.82
N ARG A 272 -14.27 -10.60 16.05
CA ARG A 272 -15.47 -9.78 16.26
C ARG A 272 -16.35 -9.73 15.01
N SER A 273 -15.72 -9.66 13.84
CA SER A 273 -16.39 -9.61 12.53
C SER A 273 -17.19 -10.89 12.27
N THR A 274 -16.60 -12.06 12.52
CA THR A 274 -17.24 -13.36 12.38
C THR A 274 -18.41 -13.51 13.35
N ASN A 275 -18.21 -13.18 14.63
CA ASN A 275 -19.26 -13.33 15.64
C ASN A 275 -20.48 -12.41 15.41
N ARG A 276 -20.29 -11.29 14.70
CA ARG A 276 -21.36 -10.35 14.35
C ARG A 276 -22.01 -10.64 13.00
N GLY A 277 -21.44 -11.54 12.18
CA GLY A 277 -21.81 -11.68 10.79
C GLY A 277 -21.63 -10.37 10.00
N TYR A 278 -20.53 -9.66 10.28
CA TYR A 278 -20.22 -8.35 9.72
C TYR A 278 -18.77 -8.30 9.23
N PRO A 279 -18.51 -8.55 7.93
CA PRO A 279 -17.16 -8.62 7.38
C PRO A 279 -16.32 -7.36 7.59
N LEU A 280 -15.01 -7.52 7.77
CA LEU A 280 -14.04 -6.46 8.11
C LEU A 280 -14.05 -5.29 7.15
N VAL A 281 -14.20 -5.56 5.86
CA VAL A 281 -14.26 -4.54 4.81
C VAL A 281 -15.45 -3.58 4.98
N LEU A 282 -16.42 -3.92 5.82
CA LEU A 282 -17.58 -3.07 6.09
C LEU A 282 -17.38 -2.12 7.27
N ASN A 283 -16.34 -2.32 8.08
CA ASN A 283 -16.09 -1.49 9.26
C ASN A 283 -15.91 0.00 8.90
N LYS A 284 -16.40 0.86 9.79
CA LYS A 284 -16.27 2.32 9.68
C LYS A 284 -15.70 2.86 11.00
N PRO A 285 -14.44 3.35 11.02
CA PRO A 285 -13.47 3.38 9.91
C PRO A 285 -13.02 1.97 9.48
N PRO A 286 -12.53 1.81 8.23
CA PRO A 286 -12.05 0.51 7.74
C PRO A 286 -10.80 0.07 8.50
N THR A 287 -10.70 -1.23 8.81
CA THR A 287 -9.51 -1.78 9.47
C THR A 287 -8.37 -1.98 8.47
N LEU A 288 -7.13 -2.12 8.95
CA LEU A 288 -5.98 -2.39 8.09
C LEU A 288 -6.17 -3.69 7.29
N ALA A 289 -6.69 -4.75 7.91
CA ALA A 289 -7.03 -5.98 7.22
C ALA A 289 -8.15 -5.78 6.18
N GLY A 290 -9.20 -5.01 6.52
CA GLY A 290 -10.27 -4.66 5.58
C GLY A 290 -9.76 -3.92 4.35
N LEU A 291 -8.89 -2.93 4.54
CA LEU A 291 -8.23 -2.21 3.44
C LEU A 291 -7.33 -3.13 2.60
N ALA A 292 -6.59 -4.04 3.24
CA ALA A 292 -5.73 -4.99 2.54
C ALA A 292 -6.55 -5.96 1.65
N PHE A 293 -7.71 -6.42 2.12
CA PHE A 293 -8.65 -7.21 1.30
C PHE A 293 -9.22 -6.39 0.13
N GLU A 294 -9.56 -5.12 0.35
CA GLU A 294 -10.06 -4.23 -0.73
C GLU A 294 -9.01 -4.03 -1.82
N GLN A 295 -7.72 -3.90 -1.44
CA GLN A 295 -6.60 -3.84 -2.38
C GLN A 295 -6.35 -5.18 -3.10
N ALA A 296 -6.48 -6.30 -2.40
CA ALA A 296 -6.37 -7.63 -3.02
C ALA A 296 -7.48 -7.84 -4.07
N ALA A 297 -8.71 -7.42 -3.79
CA ALA A 297 -9.82 -7.46 -4.73
C ALA A 297 -9.56 -6.58 -5.96
N TRP A 298 -9.01 -5.38 -5.78
CA TRP A 298 -8.64 -4.50 -6.89
C TRP A 298 -7.66 -5.18 -7.85
N ARG A 299 -6.58 -5.77 -7.31
CA ARG A 299 -5.59 -6.50 -8.11
C ARG A 299 -6.18 -7.73 -8.78
N LEU A 300 -7.11 -8.42 -8.09
CA LEU A 300 -7.78 -9.58 -8.67
C LEU A 300 -8.55 -9.16 -9.93
N VAL A 301 -9.25 -8.02 -9.90
CA VAL A 301 -9.99 -7.48 -11.06
C VAL A 301 -9.05 -7.20 -12.24
N GLU A 302 -7.93 -6.53 -12.00
CA GLU A 302 -6.99 -6.12 -13.06
C GLU A 302 -6.00 -7.23 -13.46
N GLN A 303 -6.10 -8.43 -12.86
CA GLN A 303 -5.12 -9.51 -12.99
C GLN A 303 -3.67 -9.06 -12.68
N ASP A 304 -3.54 -8.12 -11.74
CA ASP A 304 -2.26 -7.57 -11.29
C ASP A 304 -1.68 -8.36 -10.10
N SER A 305 -0.41 -8.11 -9.77
CA SER A 305 0.28 -8.71 -8.63
C SER A 305 1.17 -7.71 -7.89
N MET A 306 1.28 -7.91 -6.58
CA MET A 306 2.18 -7.19 -5.70
C MET A 306 3.61 -7.75 -5.79
N LYS A 307 4.60 -6.86 -5.67
CA LYS A 307 5.99 -7.26 -5.42
C LYS A 307 6.31 -6.99 -3.96
N ALA A 308 6.64 -8.03 -3.20
CA ALA A 308 7.16 -7.84 -1.85
C ALA A 308 8.57 -7.21 -1.92
N VAL A 309 8.94 -6.41 -0.92
CA VAL A 309 10.21 -5.66 -0.90
C VAL A 309 10.78 -5.70 0.53
N MET A 310 12.07 -6.02 0.67
CA MET A 310 12.78 -5.90 1.95
C MET A 310 13.01 -4.43 2.28
N VAL A 311 12.60 -4.01 3.48
CA VAL A 311 12.94 -2.70 4.03
C VAL A 311 13.88 -2.93 5.20
N GLU A 312 15.18 -2.75 4.99
CA GLU A 312 16.18 -2.72 6.07
C GLU A 312 16.05 -1.39 6.83
N GLU A 313 15.69 -1.43 8.11
CA GLU A 313 15.75 -0.27 8.99
C GLU A 313 17.18 -0.06 9.51
N GLU A 314 17.76 1.14 9.32
CA GLU A 314 19.02 1.49 9.96
C GLU A 314 18.88 1.47 11.51
N PRO A 315 19.91 1.01 12.26
CA PRO A 315 19.83 0.88 13.70
C PRO A 315 19.67 2.23 14.39
N LYS A 316 18.67 2.33 15.28
CA LYS A 316 18.37 3.51 16.10
C LYS A 316 19.57 3.89 16.98
N LYS A 317 20.22 5.03 16.71
CA LYS A 317 21.12 5.67 17.70
C LYS A 317 20.27 6.29 18.82
N ARG A 318 20.40 5.77 20.04
CA ARG A 318 19.85 6.40 21.26
C ARG A 318 20.63 7.70 21.54
N GLY A 319 19.99 8.85 21.28
CA GLY A 319 20.47 10.17 21.68
C GLY A 319 19.55 10.78 22.75
N TRP A 320 20.16 11.23 23.84
CA TRP A 320 19.53 11.87 25.00
C TRP A 320 19.09 13.30 24.67
N LEU A 321 17.87 13.70 25.02
CA LEU A 321 17.42 15.10 24.97
C LEU A 321 16.61 15.44 26.22
N GLU A 322 17.20 16.29 27.06
CA GLU A 322 16.57 16.97 28.20
C GLU A 322 15.53 17.98 27.72
N ILE A 323 14.35 17.98 28.34
CA ILE A 323 13.29 18.98 28.14
C ILE A 323 13.33 19.91 29.37
N LYS A 324 13.56 21.21 29.15
CA LYS A 324 13.28 22.25 30.15
C LYS A 324 11.91 22.88 29.86
N GLU A 325 11.01 22.79 30.84
CA GLU A 325 9.70 23.45 30.83
C GLU A 325 9.84 24.97 31.05
N GLY A 326 8.98 25.73 30.37
CA GLY A 326 8.73 27.15 30.63
C GLY A 326 7.24 27.45 30.54
N ASN A 327 6.70 28.00 31.63
CA ASN A 327 5.31 28.43 31.85
C ASN A 327 4.84 29.48 30.83
N ASP A 328 3.75 29.19 30.12
CA ASP A 328 2.49 29.95 30.13
C ASP A 328 1.55 29.41 29.03
N GLY A 329 0.26 29.29 29.36
CA GLY A 329 -0.73 28.52 28.63
C GLY A 329 -1.05 29.02 27.21
N VAL A 330 -1.52 28.05 26.40
CA VAL A 330 -1.94 28.12 24.98
C VAL A 330 -0.78 28.04 23.97
N ALA A 331 -0.34 26.82 23.70
CA ALA A 331 0.40 26.52 22.47
C ALA A 331 -0.58 26.46 21.29
N SER A 332 -0.93 27.61 20.73
CA SER A 332 -1.33 27.67 19.33
C SER A 332 -0.11 27.38 18.48
N CYS A 333 -0.02 26.17 17.91
CA CYS A 333 1.00 25.88 16.92
C CYS A 333 0.60 26.55 15.59
N VAL A 334 0.91 27.84 15.48
CA VAL A 334 1.06 28.50 14.18
C VAL A 334 2.41 28.03 13.65
N VAL A 335 2.40 27.05 12.75
CA VAL A 335 3.60 26.70 11.98
C VAL A 335 3.81 27.80 10.95
N SER A 336 4.43 28.90 11.39
CA SER A 336 5.18 29.80 10.52
C SER A 336 6.64 29.65 10.88
N SER A 337 7.35 28.76 10.19
CA SER A 337 8.81 28.79 10.17
C SER A 337 9.32 28.37 8.80
N ASN A 338 10.13 29.27 8.25
CA ASN A 338 10.88 29.14 7.01
C ASN A 338 11.67 27.82 6.98
N LEU A 339 11.24 26.87 6.16
CA LEU A 339 12.02 25.71 5.75
C LEU A 339 11.84 25.49 4.26
N SER A 340 12.73 26.13 3.51
CA SER A 340 13.02 25.85 2.12
C SER A 340 13.67 24.46 2.02
N SER A 341 13.01 23.49 1.40
CA SER A 341 13.72 22.40 0.72
C SER A 341 12.79 21.55 -0.14
N ASN A 342 13.30 21.21 -1.32
CA ASN A 342 12.68 20.39 -2.34
C ASN A 342 12.56 18.94 -1.86
N TYR A 343 11.36 18.51 -1.52
CA TYR A 343 11.11 17.11 -1.23
C TYR A 343 9.93 16.62 -2.08
N GLU A 344 10.23 15.61 -2.90
CA GLU A 344 9.23 14.78 -3.56
C GLU A 344 8.28 14.15 -2.52
N PRO A 345 7.07 13.72 -2.94
CA PRO A 345 6.06 13.10 -2.10
C PRO A 345 6.58 12.04 -1.10
N LEU A 346 7.44 11.15 -1.61
CA LEU A 346 8.07 10.04 -0.88
C LEU A 346 9.22 10.49 0.04
N LYS A 347 9.69 11.72 -0.15
CA LYS A 347 10.89 12.29 0.44
C LYS A 347 10.51 13.10 1.69
N LEU A 348 9.35 13.77 1.69
CA LEU A 348 8.74 14.35 2.90
C LEU A 348 8.40 13.24 3.92
N MET A 349 7.97 12.08 3.42
CA MET A 349 7.67 10.88 4.21
C MET A 349 8.91 10.37 4.96
N ASN A 350 10.08 10.30 4.31
CA ASN A 350 11.32 9.82 4.94
C ASN A 350 11.97 10.84 5.89
N THR A 351 11.88 12.14 5.64
CA THR A 351 12.47 13.14 6.56
C THR A 351 11.65 13.31 7.85
N LEU A 352 10.31 13.21 7.78
CA LEU A 352 9.43 13.24 8.95
C LEU A 352 9.50 11.95 9.79
N MET A 353 9.62 10.79 9.14
CA MET A 353 9.75 9.50 9.82
C MET A 353 11.08 9.34 10.56
N ASN A 354 12.15 9.99 10.08
CA ASN A 354 13.50 9.85 10.65
C ASN A 354 13.84 10.84 11.78
N THR A 355 13.06 11.91 11.98
CA THR A 355 13.39 12.92 13.02
C THR A 355 12.48 12.89 14.24
N LEU A 356 11.21 12.50 14.15
CA LEU A 356 10.30 12.39 15.30
C LEU A 356 9.22 11.33 15.04
N PRO A 357 9.47 10.04 15.32
CA PRO A 357 8.57 8.94 14.94
C PRO A 357 7.22 8.94 15.68
N PHE A 358 7.03 9.80 16.68
CA PHE A 358 5.79 9.85 17.48
C PHE A 358 4.82 10.98 17.11
N TYR A 359 5.28 12.04 16.41
CA TYR A 359 4.46 13.23 16.10
C TYR A 359 4.06 13.38 14.63
N ALA A 360 4.69 12.64 13.71
CA ALA A 360 4.36 12.73 12.28
C ALA A 360 2.95 12.22 11.96
N ASN A 361 2.45 11.22 12.67
CA ASN A 361 1.11 10.64 12.42
C ASN A 361 -0.01 11.65 12.70
N GLU A 362 0.08 12.43 13.79
CA GLU A 362 -0.96 13.40 14.16
C GLU A 362 -1.02 14.63 13.23
N ALA A 363 0.10 15.01 12.59
CA ALA A 363 0.13 16.14 11.66
C ALA A 363 -0.54 15.80 10.31
N PHE A 364 -0.40 14.55 9.83
CA PHE A 364 -1.02 14.11 8.58
C PHE A 364 -2.52 13.87 8.69
N GLU A 365 -3.01 13.39 9.84
CA GLU A 365 -4.45 13.24 10.10
C GLU A 365 -5.23 14.56 10.07
N LYS A 366 -4.55 15.70 10.33
CA LYS A 366 -5.15 17.04 10.30
C LYS A 366 -5.17 17.67 8.89
N ILE A 367 -4.37 17.17 7.94
CA ILE A 367 -4.24 17.74 6.58
C ILE A 367 -5.05 16.93 5.55
N ALA A 368 -5.17 15.62 5.73
CA ALA A 368 -6.06 14.78 4.91
C ALA A 368 -6.50 13.52 5.66
N ILE A 369 -7.77 13.18 5.54
CA ILE A 369 -8.30 11.90 6.04
C ILE A 369 -7.63 10.77 5.25
N TRP A 370 -6.93 9.86 5.96
CA TRP A 370 -6.20 8.74 5.39
C TRP A 370 -7.18 7.71 4.78
N LYS A 371 -7.54 7.93 3.51
CA LYS A 371 -8.57 7.15 2.80
C LYS A 371 -8.08 6.44 1.52
N ALA A 372 -6.82 6.57 1.13
CA ALA A 372 -6.31 5.87 -0.06
C ALA A 372 -4.79 5.63 0.06
N ALA A 373 -4.36 4.42 -0.30
CA ALA A 373 -3.00 3.92 -0.17
C ALA A 373 -1.94 4.60 -1.07
N ASN A 374 -2.30 5.63 -1.84
CA ASN A 374 -1.37 6.45 -2.62
C ASN A 374 -1.74 7.92 -2.44
N MET A 375 -0.95 8.74 -1.75
CA MET A 375 -1.21 10.18 -1.66
C MET A 375 -0.61 10.90 -2.87
N PRO A 376 -1.40 11.47 -3.81
CA PRO A 376 -0.85 12.22 -4.92
C PRO A 376 -0.43 13.60 -4.42
N ILE A 377 0.85 13.76 -4.14
CA ILE A 377 1.40 15.07 -3.77
C ILE A 377 1.66 15.85 -5.06
N GLN A 378 0.84 16.88 -5.28
CA GLN A 378 1.11 17.88 -6.29
C GLN A 378 2.30 18.71 -5.84
N TYR A 379 3.32 18.81 -6.69
CA TYR A 379 4.49 19.63 -6.43
C TYR A 379 4.74 20.56 -7.60
N ARG A 380 5.24 21.76 -7.30
CA ARG A 380 5.70 22.73 -8.28
C ARG A 380 7.22 22.83 -8.17
N ARG A 381 7.94 22.66 -9.28
CA ARG A 381 9.40 22.85 -9.29
C ARG A 381 9.71 24.33 -9.08
N ILE A 382 10.57 24.62 -8.11
CA ILE A 382 11.05 25.97 -7.81
C ILE A 382 12.57 25.98 -8.02
N LYS A 383 13.12 27.03 -8.64
CA LYS A 383 14.56 27.20 -8.77
C LYS A 383 15.16 27.40 -7.37
N CYS A 384 15.93 26.42 -6.89
CA CYS A 384 16.67 26.54 -5.63
C CYS A 384 18.15 26.78 -5.91
N ARG A 385 18.72 27.77 -5.22
CA ARG A 385 20.17 27.98 -5.18
C ARG A 385 20.78 26.91 -4.27
N ARG A 386 21.72 26.12 -4.77
CA ARG A 386 22.43 25.10 -4.00
C ARG A 386 23.85 25.57 -3.75
N ASP A 387 24.39 25.16 -2.61
CA ASP A 387 25.77 25.41 -2.20
C ASP A 387 26.51 24.07 -2.14
N GLY A 388 27.80 24.06 -2.51
CA GLY A 388 28.61 22.85 -2.60
C GLY A 388 28.37 21.96 -3.82
N GLY A 389 29.16 20.89 -3.93
CA GLY A 389 29.17 19.91 -5.02
C GLY A 389 28.22 18.72 -4.82
N ILE A 390 28.20 17.80 -5.79
CA ILE A 390 27.42 16.55 -5.66
C ILE A 390 28.02 15.73 -4.51
N ARG A 391 27.17 15.21 -3.62
CA ARG A 391 27.58 14.37 -2.49
C ARG A 391 27.30 12.89 -2.76
N PHE A 392 28.27 12.05 -2.41
CA PHE A 392 28.29 10.61 -2.60
C PHE A 392 28.53 9.95 -1.23
N ALA A 393 27.48 9.37 -0.63
CA ALA A 393 27.64 8.57 0.59
C ALA A 393 27.74 7.09 0.23
N ILE A 394 28.86 6.47 0.60
CA ILE A 394 29.23 5.11 0.20
C ILE A 394 28.91 4.15 1.35
N SER A 395 28.11 3.14 1.07
CA SER A 395 27.69 2.08 1.99
C SER A 395 27.85 0.71 1.32
N GLY A 396 27.74 -0.37 2.09
CA GLY A 396 27.84 -1.74 1.56
C GLY A 396 28.81 -2.63 2.35
N SER A 397 29.11 -3.80 1.79
CA SER A 397 29.99 -4.79 2.40
C SER A 397 30.60 -5.71 1.33
N GLY A 398 31.85 -6.13 1.53
CA GLY A 398 32.56 -7.02 0.61
C GLY A 398 32.65 -6.46 -0.81
N ILE A 399 32.03 -7.16 -1.77
CA ILE A 399 31.98 -6.78 -3.18
C ILE A 399 30.76 -5.92 -3.53
N PHE A 400 29.79 -5.79 -2.63
CA PHE A 400 28.59 -4.99 -2.83
C PHE A 400 28.86 -3.55 -2.37
N LEU A 401 28.74 -2.60 -3.31
CA LEU A 401 28.95 -1.18 -3.06
C LEU A 401 27.68 -0.42 -3.43
N SER A 402 27.15 0.33 -2.47
CA SER A 402 25.98 1.21 -2.62
C SER A 402 26.39 2.66 -2.44
N VAL A 403 25.84 3.57 -3.24
CA VAL A 403 26.12 5.01 -3.20
C VAL A 403 24.82 5.79 -3.21
N LEU A 404 24.60 6.55 -2.14
CA LEU A 404 23.56 7.57 -2.07
C LEU A 404 24.07 8.84 -2.71
N ILE A 405 23.41 9.29 -3.78
CA ILE A 405 23.76 10.54 -4.46
C ILE A 405 22.80 11.65 -4.03
N SER A 406 23.37 12.77 -3.58
CA SER A 406 22.62 13.95 -3.18
C SER A 406 23.28 15.23 -3.70
N ASN A 407 22.60 16.36 -3.57
CA ASN A 407 23.06 17.66 -4.07
C ASN A 407 23.32 17.73 -5.60
N VAL A 408 22.58 16.94 -6.40
CA VAL A 408 22.67 16.95 -7.87
C VAL A 408 22.01 18.22 -8.44
N ALA A 409 22.80 19.21 -8.87
CA ALA A 409 22.29 20.47 -9.44
C ALA A 409 21.42 20.24 -10.71
N GLY A 410 20.71 21.26 -11.18
CA GLY A 410 19.79 21.15 -12.33
C GLY A 410 18.42 20.57 -11.98
N ALA A 411 17.89 19.66 -12.81
CA ALA A 411 16.55 19.06 -12.66
C ALA A 411 16.33 18.26 -11.37
N GLY A 412 17.40 17.86 -10.69
CA GLY A 412 17.35 17.23 -9.37
C GLY A 412 17.02 15.73 -9.35
N ASP A 413 16.88 15.12 -10.52
CA ASP A 413 16.69 13.69 -10.71
C ASP A 413 17.88 13.05 -11.47
N VAL A 414 18.22 11.84 -11.06
CA VAL A 414 19.32 11.03 -11.62
C VAL A 414 18.72 9.86 -12.37
N THR A 415 19.10 9.71 -13.65
CA THR A 415 18.61 8.66 -14.56
C THR A 415 19.61 7.55 -14.77
N ALA A 416 20.92 7.84 -14.71
CA ALA A 416 21.98 6.84 -14.81
C ALA A 416 23.21 7.26 -14.01
N VAL A 417 23.92 6.28 -13.45
CA VAL A 417 25.16 6.48 -12.70
C VAL A 417 26.19 5.45 -13.13
N LYS A 418 27.44 5.89 -13.29
CA LYS A 418 28.60 5.01 -13.43
C LYS A 418 29.63 5.30 -12.35
N ILE A 419 30.37 4.27 -11.97
CA ILE A 419 31.46 4.34 -11.00
C ILE A 419 32.74 3.80 -11.63
N LYS A 420 33.87 4.42 -11.28
CA LYS A 420 35.20 4.00 -11.75
C LYS A 420 36.20 4.04 -10.60
N GLY A 421 36.91 2.94 -10.39
CA GLY A 421 38.08 2.88 -9.52
C GLY A 421 39.34 3.32 -10.25
N SER A 422 40.37 3.75 -9.53
CA SER A 422 41.66 4.14 -10.11
C SER A 422 42.36 3.04 -10.93
N ARG A 423 41.97 1.77 -10.76
CA ARG A 423 42.50 0.60 -11.51
C ARG A 423 41.41 -0.13 -12.32
N THR A 424 40.21 0.43 -12.45
CA THR A 424 39.11 -0.18 -13.22
C THR A 424 38.59 0.74 -14.31
N GLY A 425 37.82 0.19 -15.25
CA GLY A 425 37.01 0.97 -16.19
C GLY A 425 35.78 1.58 -15.53
N TRP A 426 35.00 2.33 -16.32
CA TRP A 426 33.67 2.76 -15.89
C TRP A 426 32.72 1.55 -15.84
N LEU A 427 32.05 1.39 -14.71
CA LEU A 427 31.05 0.36 -14.45
C LEU A 427 29.69 1.04 -14.28
N ASP A 428 28.69 0.57 -15.02
CA ASP A 428 27.32 1.03 -14.84
C ASP A 428 26.77 0.55 -13.48
N MET A 429 26.08 1.44 -12.76
CA MET A 429 25.46 1.13 -11.48
C MET A 429 23.96 0.82 -11.65
N GLY A 430 23.48 -0.21 -10.95
CA GLY A 430 22.06 -0.49 -10.82
C GLY A 430 21.38 0.47 -9.85
N ARG A 431 20.08 0.72 -10.01
CA ARG A 431 19.32 1.61 -9.12
C ARG A 431 18.54 0.81 -8.09
N ASN A 432 18.76 1.11 -6.80
CA ASN A 432 17.95 0.63 -5.69
C ASN A 432 16.82 1.63 -5.40
N TRP A 433 16.13 1.47 -4.27
CA TRP A 433 15.06 2.41 -3.87
C TRP A 433 15.59 3.85 -3.72
N GLY A 434 14.89 4.81 -4.34
CA GLY A 434 15.20 6.24 -4.21
C GLY A 434 16.43 6.71 -5.00
N GLN A 435 17.43 7.25 -4.30
CA GLN A 435 18.68 7.80 -4.86
C GLN A 435 19.90 6.93 -4.53
N ASN A 436 19.69 5.69 -4.10
CA ASN A 436 20.73 4.70 -3.86
C ASN A 436 21.05 3.93 -5.14
N TRP A 437 22.32 3.87 -5.48
CA TRP A 437 22.86 3.19 -6.66
C TRP A 437 23.83 2.10 -6.23
N HIS A 438 23.78 0.91 -6.81
CA HIS A 438 24.62 -0.22 -6.40
C HIS A 438 25.47 -0.77 -7.54
N VAL A 439 26.58 -1.43 -7.19
CA VAL A 439 27.41 -2.23 -8.08
C VAL A 439 28.03 -3.39 -7.31
N ASN A 440 28.24 -4.52 -7.99
CA ASN A 440 28.99 -5.67 -7.46
C ASN A 440 30.41 -5.66 -8.02
N ALA A 441 31.31 -4.92 -7.36
CA ALA A 441 32.71 -4.81 -7.75
C ALA A 441 33.61 -4.53 -6.55
N ASN A 442 34.77 -5.20 -6.49
CA ASN A 442 35.78 -4.90 -5.48
C ASN A 442 36.58 -3.64 -5.87
N LEU A 443 36.13 -2.50 -5.35
CA LEU A 443 36.78 -1.19 -5.56
C LEU A 443 37.52 -0.67 -4.32
N GLN A 444 37.75 -1.54 -3.31
CA GLN A 444 38.52 -1.18 -2.12
C GLN A 444 39.97 -0.84 -2.49
N ASN A 445 40.59 0.06 -1.72
CA ASN A 445 41.95 0.54 -1.96
C ASN A 445 42.13 1.26 -3.33
N GLN A 446 41.05 1.82 -3.88
CA GLN A 446 41.05 2.58 -5.13
C GLN A 446 40.33 3.90 -4.92
N ALA A 447 40.84 4.97 -5.54
CA ALA A 447 40.11 6.23 -5.57
C ALA A 447 38.89 6.06 -6.48
N LEU A 448 37.74 6.61 -6.07
CA LEU A 448 36.47 6.43 -6.78
C LEU A 448 36.07 7.69 -7.53
N SER A 449 35.69 7.51 -8.78
CA SER A 449 35.12 8.54 -9.65
C SER A 449 33.68 8.18 -10.00
N PHE A 450 32.84 9.19 -10.20
CA PHE A 450 31.42 9.04 -10.47
C PHE A 450 31.01 9.84 -11.70
N GLU A 451 30.22 9.23 -12.56
CA GLU A 451 29.53 9.86 -13.68
C GLU A 451 28.03 9.81 -13.39
N VAL A 452 27.38 10.98 -13.32
CA VAL A 452 25.98 11.11 -12.94
C VAL A 452 25.22 11.79 -14.08
N THR A 453 24.20 11.12 -14.60
CA THR A 453 23.35 11.64 -15.69
C THR A 453 21.97 12.02 -15.14
N SER A 454 21.51 13.22 -15.49
CA SER A 454 20.19 13.74 -15.10
C SER A 454 19.11 13.48 -16.17
N SER A 455 17.83 13.68 -15.85
CA SER A 455 16.72 13.56 -16.82
C SER A 455 16.81 14.53 -17.98
N GLU A 456 17.46 15.67 -17.78
CA GLU A 456 17.76 16.64 -18.84
C GLU A 456 18.91 16.17 -19.76
N ARG A 457 19.36 14.92 -19.62
CA ARG A 457 20.49 14.31 -20.36
C ARG A 457 21.83 15.03 -20.17
N MET A 458 21.93 15.84 -19.11
CA MET A 458 23.18 16.45 -18.68
C MET A 458 23.95 15.45 -17.82
N THR A 459 25.21 15.17 -18.21
CA THR A 459 26.10 14.26 -17.49
C THR A 459 27.20 15.06 -16.81
N VAL A 460 27.39 14.83 -15.51
CA VAL A 460 28.45 15.42 -14.70
C VAL A 460 29.41 14.32 -14.26
N ILE A 461 30.69 14.50 -14.58
CA ILE A 461 31.76 13.58 -14.17
C ILE A 461 32.53 14.21 -13.03
N SER A 462 32.82 13.40 -12.02
CA SER A 462 33.60 13.79 -10.87
C SER A 462 34.66 12.76 -10.57
N TYR A 463 35.91 13.18 -10.71
CA TYR A 463 37.06 12.32 -10.60
C TYR A 463 37.59 12.26 -9.17
N ASN A 464 37.94 11.05 -8.73
CA ASN A 464 38.63 10.78 -7.46
C ASN A 464 37.99 11.46 -6.24
N VAL A 465 36.65 11.42 -6.18
CA VAL A 465 35.86 12.04 -5.10
C VAL A 465 36.10 11.34 -3.78
N ALA A 466 36.18 10.01 -3.80
CA ALA A 466 36.62 9.23 -2.64
C ALA A 466 38.11 8.89 -2.80
N PRO A 467 38.96 9.17 -1.78
CA PRO A 467 40.38 8.83 -1.80
C PRO A 467 40.58 7.31 -1.67
N LYS A 468 41.78 6.80 -1.92
CA LYS A 468 42.04 5.33 -1.96
C LYS A 468 41.72 4.61 -0.64
N ASP A 469 41.79 5.31 0.48
CA ASP A 469 41.56 4.81 1.84
C ASP A 469 40.10 4.97 2.32
N TRP A 470 39.16 5.20 1.40
CA TRP A 470 37.74 5.26 1.70
C TRP A 470 37.24 3.97 2.38
N ARG A 471 36.23 4.12 3.25
CA ARG A 471 35.55 3.04 3.97
C ARG A 471 34.04 3.16 3.81
N PHE A 472 33.33 2.05 3.98
CA PHE A 472 31.87 2.06 4.04
C PHE A 472 31.38 2.94 5.21
N GLY A 473 30.27 3.64 4.97
CA GLY A 473 29.68 4.61 5.91
C GLY A 473 30.22 6.05 5.77
N GLN A 474 31.09 6.33 4.80
CA GLN A 474 31.66 7.67 4.56
C GLN A 474 30.94 8.41 3.44
N ALA A 475 30.92 9.74 3.52
CA ALA A 475 30.38 10.62 2.50
C ALA A 475 31.44 11.56 1.95
N PHE A 476 31.42 11.77 0.63
CA PHE A 476 32.39 12.56 -0.11
C PHE A 476 31.68 13.58 -0.98
N GLU A 477 32.27 14.76 -1.14
CA GLU A 477 31.72 15.85 -1.94
C GLU A 477 32.60 16.09 -3.17
N GLY A 478 31.98 16.17 -4.34
CA GLY A 478 32.67 16.50 -5.59
C GLY A 478 32.91 18.01 -5.73
N LYS A 479 33.78 18.40 -6.67
CA LYS A 479 34.17 19.81 -6.91
C LYS A 479 33.52 20.44 -8.16
N GLN A 480 32.43 19.87 -8.65
CA GLN A 480 31.88 20.16 -9.98
C GLN A 480 31.10 21.48 -10.05
N PHE A 481 30.77 22.07 -8.90
CA PHE A 481 30.04 23.34 -8.78
C PHE A 481 30.84 24.42 -8.04
N GLU A 482 32.12 24.18 -7.73
CA GLU A 482 33.04 25.22 -7.27
C GLU A 482 33.44 26.07 -8.50
N THR A 483 32.82 27.25 -8.64
CA THR A 483 33.31 28.36 -9.50
C THR A 483 33.86 29.48 -8.65
#